data_AF-A0A0M3HF77-F1
#
_entry.id   AF-A0A0M3HF77-F1
#
_cell.length_a   1.000
_cell.length_b   1.000
_cell.length_c   1.000
_cell.angle_alpha   90.00
_cell.angle_beta   90.00
_cell.angle_gamma   90.00
#
_symmetry.space_group_name_H-M   'P 1'
#
loop_
_entity.id
_entity.type
_entity.pdbx_description
1 polymer ?
#
loop_
_entity_poly.entity_id
_entity_poly.type
_entity_poly.pdbx_seq_one_letter_code
_entity_poly.pdbx_strand_id
1 'polypeptide(L)'
;MIHFLPESLVAYGNVDLFRQINKFASEGKWDSINNAPKLFLFSKDRSDVYRISPDANIFDRSPYGQYMKALWRLFLVFGGTWAIYTVYELIVPEEYRLHYKYGAKHEEHQAKH
;
A
#
# COMPACT_ATOMS: atom_id res chain seq x y z
N MET A 1 34.12 -11.09 -24.55
CA MET A 1 33.41 -10.84 -25.82
C MET A 1 32.02 -10.34 -25.46
N ILE A 2 31.79 -9.02 -25.49
CA ILE A 2 30.48 -8.42 -25.19
C ILE A 2 29.68 -8.53 -26.49
N HIS A 3 28.64 -9.36 -26.52
CA HIS A 3 27.73 -9.44 -27.65
C HIS A 3 26.95 -8.12 -27.74
N PHE A 4 27.40 -7.21 -28.60
CA PHE A 4 26.62 -6.06 -29.01
C PHE A 4 25.47 -6.59 -29.88
N LEU A 5 24.25 -6.56 -29.34
CA LEU A 5 23.07 -6.85 -30.16
C LEU A 5 22.98 -5.79 -31.26
N PRO A 6 22.71 -6.19 -32.52
CA PRO A 6 22.55 -5.24 -33.60
C PRO A 6 21.37 -4.31 -33.31
N GLU A 7 21.58 -3.02 -33.56
CA GLU A 7 20.64 -1.93 -33.26
C GLU A 7 19.25 -2.15 -33.87
N SER A 8 19.17 -2.88 -34.98
CA SER A 8 17.92 -3.28 -35.63
C SER A 8 17.08 -4.28 -34.82
N LEU A 9 17.70 -5.20 -34.07
CA LEU A 9 16.99 -6.12 -33.18
C LEU A 9 16.46 -5.40 -31.94
N VAL A 10 17.21 -4.42 -31.43
CA VAL A 10 16.77 -3.54 -30.34
C VAL A 10 15.60 -2.67 -30.80
N ALA A 11 15.69 -2.08 -32.00
CA ALA A 11 14.64 -1.27 -32.58
C ALA A 11 13.35 -2.08 -32.85
N TYR A 12 13.46 -3.31 -33.37
CA TYR A 12 12.30 -4.18 -33.61
C TYR A 12 11.58 -4.55 -32.30
N GLY A 13 12.35 -4.92 -31.26
CA GLY A 13 11.82 -5.17 -29.92
C GLY A 13 11.09 -3.94 -29.34
N ASN A 14 11.62 -2.73 -29.57
CA ASN A 14 11.01 -1.49 -29.10
C ASN A 14 9.69 -1.16 -29.83
N VAL A 15 9.60 -1.41 -31.13
CA VAL A 15 8.37 -1.14 -31.92
C VAL A 15 7.23 -2.07 -31.52
N ASP A 16 7.52 -3.36 -31.32
CA ASP A 16 6.51 -4.33 -30.89
C ASP A 16 6.05 -4.09 -29.45
N LEU A 17 6.95 -3.66 -28.57
CA LEU A 17 6.61 -3.22 -27.23
C LEU A 17 5.67 -2.00 -27.27
N PHE A 18 5.98 -1.00 -28.08
CA PHE A 18 5.18 0.20 -28.23
C PHE A 18 3.78 -0.11 -28.79
N ARG A 19 3.69 -1.02 -29.77
CA ARG A 19 2.41 -1.49 -30.32
C ARG A 19 1.54 -2.17 -29.24
N GLN A 20 2.15 -2.97 -28.36
CA GLN A 20 1.44 -3.62 -27.25
C GLN A 20 0.96 -2.62 -26.20
N ILE A 21 1.78 -1.63 -25.84
CA ILE A 21 1.40 -0.56 -24.91
C ILE A 21 0.22 0.24 -25.47
N ASN A 22 0.26 0.63 -26.74
CA ASN A 22 -0.85 1.36 -27.38
C ASN A 22 -2.13 0.54 -27.43
N LYS A 23 -2.03 -0.78 -27.67
CA LYS A 23 -3.18 -1.68 -27.57
C LYS A 23 -3.77 -1.66 -26.17
N PHE A 24 -2.96 -1.80 -25.12
CA PHE A 24 -3.47 -1.73 -23.74
C PHE A 24 -4.00 -0.36 -23.33
N ALA A 25 -3.44 0.72 -23.88
CA ALA A 25 -3.97 2.06 -23.70
C ALA A 25 -5.37 2.19 -24.31
N SER A 26 -5.56 1.67 -25.53
CA SER A 26 -6.89 1.64 -26.18
C SER A 26 -7.90 0.78 -25.44
N GLU A 27 -7.45 -0.30 -24.79
CA GLU A 27 -8.29 -1.18 -23.95
C GLU A 27 -8.55 -0.58 -22.55
N GLY A 28 -7.99 0.60 -22.24
CA GLY A 28 -8.13 1.26 -20.93
C GLY A 28 -7.37 0.59 -19.79
N LYS A 29 -6.45 -0.34 -20.12
CA LYS A 29 -5.62 -1.10 -19.17
C LYS A 29 -4.29 -0.44 -18.86
N TRP A 30 -3.87 0.48 -19.73
CA TRP A 30 -2.68 1.29 -19.56
C TRP A 30 -3.05 2.74 -19.30
N ASP A 31 -2.37 3.36 -18.34
CA ASP A 31 -2.43 4.78 -18.09
C ASP A 31 -1.36 5.47 -18.94
N SER A 32 -1.80 6.09 -20.04
CA SER A 32 -0.91 6.79 -20.97
C SER A 32 -0.22 8.01 -20.38
N ILE A 33 -0.80 8.63 -19.34
CA ILE A 33 -0.21 9.83 -18.72
C ILE A 33 1.03 9.44 -17.90
N ASN A 34 0.91 8.34 -17.15
CA ASN A 34 1.97 7.87 -16.25
C ASN A 34 2.83 6.76 -16.86
N ASN A 35 2.53 6.38 -18.11
CA ASN A 35 3.15 5.27 -18.82
C ASN A 35 3.23 3.99 -17.96
N ALA A 36 2.11 3.62 -17.33
CA ALA A 36 2.07 2.51 -16.39
C ALA A 36 0.75 1.70 -16.48
N PRO A 37 0.76 0.42 -16.06
CA PRO A 37 -0.46 -0.37 -15.90
C PRO A 37 -1.46 0.28 -14.92
N LYS A 38 -2.75 0.17 -15.21
CA LYS A 38 -3.80 0.64 -14.29
C LYS A 38 -3.84 -0.20 -13.00
N LEU A 39 -4.21 0.42 -11.88
CA LEU A 39 -4.22 -0.24 -10.57
C LEU A 39 -5.24 -1.38 -10.46
N PHE A 40 -6.47 -1.12 -10.91
CA PHE A 40 -7.61 -2.02 -10.74
C PHE A 40 -7.81 -2.90 -11.97
N LEU A 41 -6.78 -3.66 -12.34
CA LEU A 41 -6.87 -4.68 -13.37
C LEU A 41 -7.23 -6.02 -12.73
N PHE A 42 -8.27 -6.66 -13.25
CA PHE A 42 -8.76 -7.93 -12.73
C PHE A 42 -8.19 -9.12 -13.51
N SER A 43 -7.77 -10.15 -12.78
CA SER A 43 -7.40 -11.50 -13.24
C SER A 43 -6.65 -11.54 -14.60
N LYS A 44 -7.38 -11.75 -15.70
CA LYS A 44 -6.82 -11.96 -17.04
C LYS A 44 -6.11 -10.73 -17.57
N ASP A 45 -6.72 -9.55 -17.43
CA ASP A 45 -6.15 -8.29 -17.90
C ASP A 45 -4.87 -7.91 -17.14
N ARG A 46 -4.80 -8.32 -15.87
CA ARG A 46 -3.58 -8.20 -15.07
C ARG A 46 -2.48 -9.05 -15.67
N SER A 47 -2.73 -10.33 -15.94
CA SER A 47 -1.69 -11.24 -16.43
C SER A 47 -1.08 -10.77 -17.76
N ASP A 48 -1.89 -10.26 -18.69
CA ASP A 48 -1.41 -9.82 -20.00
C ASP A 48 -0.52 -8.58 -19.91
N VAL A 49 -0.89 -7.61 -19.07
CA VAL A 49 -0.12 -6.37 -18.89
C VAL A 49 1.17 -6.62 -18.08
N TYR A 50 1.14 -7.58 -17.14
CA TYR A 50 2.29 -7.87 -16.27
C TYR A 50 3.40 -8.67 -16.98
N ARG A 51 3.09 -9.35 -18.09
CA ARG A 51 4.12 -9.99 -18.94
C ARG A 51 5.09 -8.97 -19.56
N ILE A 52 4.64 -7.73 -19.75
CA ILE A 52 5.42 -6.66 -20.36
C ILE A 52 6.05 -5.74 -19.30
N SER A 53 5.49 -5.70 -18.10
CA SER A 53 6.05 -4.99 -16.94
C SER A 53 6.11 -5.92 -15.71
N PRO A 54 7.11 -6.83 -15.66
CA PRO A 54 7.24 -7.84 -14.62
C PRO A 54 7.66 -7.26 -13.26
N ASP A 55 8.48 -6.21 -13.23
CA ASP A 55 9.10 -5.69 -12.00
C ASP A 55 8.21 -4.82 -11.12
N ALA A 56 6.99 -4.53 -11.54
CA ALA A 56 6.28 -3.44 -10.91
C ALA A 56 5.45 -3.93 -9.70
N ASN A 57 5.86 -3.52 -8.49
CA ASN A 57 5.07 -3.71 -7.28
C ASN A 57 3.72 -2.99 -7.40
N ILE A 58 2.64 -3.57 -6.86
CA ILE A 58 1.27 -3.02 -6.96
C ILE A 58 1.20 -1.59 -6.40
N PHE A 59 2.04 -1.28 -5.41
CA PHE A 59 2.12 0.02 -4.74
C PHE A 59 3.12 1.01 -5.37
N ASP A 60 3.91 0.60 -6.37
CA ASP A 60 4.89 1.45 -7.06
C ASP A 60 4.43 1.86 -8.46
N ARG A 61 3.36 1.24 -9.00
CA ARG A 61 2.87 1.42 -10.38
C ARG A 61 2.09 2.70 -10.63
N SER A 62 1.44 3.26 -9.62
CA SER A 62 0.50 4.37 -9.84
C SER A 62 0.92 5.63 -9.10
N PRO A 63 0.52 6.81 -9.60
CA PRO A 63 0.65 8.06 -8.84
C PRO A 63 0.01 7.95 -7.45
N TYR A 64 -1.02 7.11 -7.33
CA TYR A 64 -1.74 6.83 -6.09
C TYR A 64 -1.03 5.84 -5.15
N GLY A 65 -0.01 5.13 -5.61
CA GLY A 65 0.71 4.12 -4.84
C GLY A 65 1.36 4.69 -3.59
N GLN A 66 1.95 5.89 -3.72
CA GLN A 66 2.53 6.60 -2.58
C GLN A 66 1.47 7.05 -1.57
N TYR A 67 0.30 7.51 -2.04
CA TYR A 67 -0.83 7.86 -1.18
C TYR A 67 -1.44 6.63 -0.48
N MET A 68 -1.57 5.50 -1.19
CA MET A 68 -2.06 4.25 -0.61
C MET A 68 -1.08 3.68 0.42
N LYS A 69 0.24 3.79 0.20
CA LYS A 69 1.25 3.44 1.22
C LYS A 69 1.08 4.32 2.47
N ALA A 70 0.82 5.61 2.30
CA ALA A 70 0.58 6.53 3.41
C ALA A 70 -0.69 6.16 4.17
N LEU A 71 -1.80 5.92 3.48
CA LEU A 71 -3.06 5.48 4.07
C LEU A 71 -2.92 4.15 4.80
N TRP A 72 -2.22 3.18 4.20
CA TRP A 72 -1.95 1.88 4.82
C TRP A 72 -1.12 2.03 6.11
N ARG A 73 -0.08 2.85 6.10
CA ARG A 73 0.73 3.14 7.31
C ARG A 73 -0.11 3.81 8.39
N LEU A 74 -0.95 4.79 8.04
CA LEU A 74 -1.86 5.42 8.99
C LEU A 74 -2.84 4.39 9.58
N PHE A 75 -3.45 3.57 8.75
CA PHE A 75 -4.32 2.49 9.19
C PHE A 75 -3.62 1.54 10.17
N LEU A 76 -2.39 1.13 9.88
CA LEU A 76 -1.61 0.28 10.79
C LEU A 76 -1.31 0.96 12.12
N VAL A 77 -1.00 2.26 12.13
CA VAL A 77 -0.75 3.00 13.37
C VAL A 77 -2.02 3.12 14.21
N PHE A 78 -3.13 3.56 13.61
CA PHE A 78 -4.40 3.72 14.33
C PHE A 78 -4.99 2.37 14.76
N GLY A 79 -5.04 1.41 13.84
CA GLY A 79 -5.53 0.06 14.10
C GLY A 79 -4.66 -0.68 15.11
N GLY A 80 -3.34 -0.54 15.03
CA GLY A 80 -2.41 -1.10 16.01
C GLY A 80 -2.58 -0.49 17.40
N THR A 81 -2.69 0.84 17.49
CA THR A 81 -2.94 1.54 18.76
C THR A 81 -4.26 1.10 19.39
N TRP A 82 -5.33 1.03 18.58
CA TRP A 82 -6.65 0.58 19.03
C TRP A 82 -6.61 -0.89 19.49
N ALA A 83 -5.97 -1.77 18.73
CA ALA A 83 -5.82 -3.18 19.10
C ALA A 83 -5.03 -3.34 20.41
N ILE A 84 -3.94 -2.59 20.60
CA ILE A 84 -3.17 -2.59 21.86
C ILE A 84 -4.06 -2.12 23.02
N TYR A 85 -4.82 -1.05 22.84
CA TYR A 85 -5.77 -0.54 23.85
C TYR A 85 -6.81 -1.60 24.22
N THR A 86 -7.45 -2.23 23.23
CA THR A 86 -8.44 -3.28 23.46
C THR A 86 -7.84 -4.50 24.15
N VAL A 87 -6.64 -4.92 23.75
CA VAL A 87 -5.92 -6.02 24.41
C VAL A 87 -5.59 -5.67 25.86
N TYR A 88 -5.16 -4.43 26.13
CA TYR A 88 -4.91 -3.96 27.49
C TYR A 88 -6.18 -4.01 28.36
N GLU A 89 -7.32 -3.56 27.86
CA GLU A 89 -8.60 -3.64 28.59
C GLU A 89 -9.06 -5.08 28.83
N LEU A 90 -8.76 -6.01 27.90
CA LEU A 90 -9.12 -7.42 28.05
C LEU A 90 -8.21 -8.16 29.05
N ILE A 91 -6.92 -7.83 29.08
CA ILE A 91 -5.93 -8.49 29.96
C ILE A 91 -5.98 -7.93 31.37
N VAL A 92 -6.17 -6.61 31.53
CA VAL A 92 -6.17 -5.96 32.83
C VAL A 92 -7.59 -5.89 33.39
N PRO A 93 -7.93 -6.67 34.43
CA PRO A 93 -9.25 -6.63 35.05
C PRO A 93 -9.52 -5.24 35.66
N GLU A 94 -10.79 -4.85 35.62
CA GLU A 94 -11.28 -3.49 35.84
C GLU A 94 -10.91 -2.89 37.21
N GLU A 95 -10.65 -3.74 38.21
CA GLU A 95 -10.26 -3.36 39.58
C GLU A 95 -8.92 -2.59 39.63
N TYR A 96 -7.93 -2.95 38.81
CA TYR A 96 -6.65 -2.22 38.74
C TYR A 96 -6.74 -0.94 37.91
N ARG A 97 -7.71 -0.85 36.99
CA ARG A 97 -7.96 0.33 36.15
C ARG A 97 -8.60 1.46 36.94
N LEU A 98 -9.46 1.12 37.91
CA LEU A 98 -10.09 2.09 38.82
C LEU A 98 -9.05 2.77 39.74
N HIS A 99 -8.08 2.02 40.25
CA HIS A 99 -7.03 2.56 41.14
C HIS A 99 -6.21 3.68 40.48
N TYR A 100 -5.96 3.62 39.18
CA TYR A 100 -5.22 4.68 38.48
C TYR A 100 -6.12 5.85 38.05
N LYS A 101 -7.38 5.58 37.66
CA LYS A 101 -8.32 6.62 37.19
C LYS A 101 -9.00 7.40 38.33
N TYR A 102 -9.15 6.78 39.52
CA TYR A 102 -9.84 7.36 40.67
C TYR A 102 -8.98 7.40 41.95
N GLY A 103 -7.81 6.76 42.00
CA GLY A 103 -6.94 6.78 43.20
C GLY A 103 -6.52 8.18 43.63
N ALA A 104 -6.17 9.06 42.69
CA ALA A 104 -5.81 10.45 42.99
C ALA A 104 -6.97 11.28 43.58
N LYS A 105 -8.23 10.88 43.33
CA LYS A 105 -9.41 11.58 43.88
C LYS A 105 -9.77 11.16 45.30
N HIS A 106 -9.26 10.03 45.78
CA HIS A 106 -9.52 9.57 47.15
C HIS A 106 -8.52 10.13 48.17
N GLU A 107 -7.32 10.52 47.76
CA GLU A 107 -6.35 11.21 48.64
C GLU A 107 -6.77 12.67 48.93
N GLU A 108 -7.31 13.38 47.93
CA GLU A 108 -7.79 14.77 48.10
C GLU A 108 -9.00 14.89 49.04
N HIS A 109 -9.82 13.84 49.13
CA HIS A 109 -10.95 13.79 50.06
C HIS A 109 -10.55 13.40 51.49
N GLN A 110 -9.43 12.71 51.69
CA GLN A 110 -8.91 12.39 53.02
C GLN A 110 -8.07 13.53 53.60
N ALA A 111 -7.44 14.37 52.79
CA ALA A 111 -6.66 15.53 53.25
C ALA A 111 -7.51 16.75 53.68
N LYS A 112 -8.84 16.70 53.53
CA LYS A 112 -9.78 17.79 53.86
C LYS A 112 -10.73 17.50 55.03
N HIS A 113 -10.53 16.39 55.74
CA HIS A 113 -11.22 16.06 56.99
C HIS A 113 -10.23 16.04 58.16
#